data_AF-A0A966TX36-F1
#
_entry.id   AF-A0A966TX36-F1
#
_cell.length_a   1.000
_cell.length_b   1.000
_cell.length_c   1.000
_cell.angle_alpha   90.00
_cell.angle_beta   90.00
_cell.angle_gamma   90.00
#
_symmetry.space_group_name_H-M   'P 1'
#
loop_
_entity.id
_entity.type
_entity.pdbx_description
1 polymer ?
#
loop_
_entity_poly.entity_id
_entity_poly.type
_entity_poly.pdbx_seq_one_letter_code
_entity_poly.pdbx_strand_id
1 'polypeptide(L)' 'MDSITPVIGLIGGSGLYDIDGLEDREWRHVSTPWGEPSDQLLFGR' A
#
# COMPACT_ATOMS: atom_id res chain seq x y z
N MET A 1 -3.65 -24.59 -11.59
CA MET A 1 -3.24 -23.32 -12.20
C MET A 1 -3.59 -22.27 -11.17
N ASP A 2 -2.60 -21.79 -10.42
CA ASP A 2 -2.88 -20.83 -9.34
C ASP A 2 -3.42 -19.55 -9.97
N SER A 3 -4.60 -19.11 -9.52
CA SER A 3 -5.18 -17.85 -9.96
C SER A 3 -4.49 -16.72 -9.23
N ILE A 4 -3.92 -15.78 -9.97
CA ILE A 4 -3.39 -14.54 -9.40
C ILE A 4 -4.59 -13.69 -8.98
N THR A 5 -4.65 -13.31 -7.71
CA THR A 5 -5.58 -12.27 -7.27
C THR A 5 -4.95 -10.92 -7.62
N PRO A 6 -5.56 -10.11 -8.50
CA PRO A 6 -5.00 -8.81 -8.86
C PRO A 6 -5.03 -7.88 -7.65
N VAL A 7 -3.97 -7.09 -7.51
CA VAL A 7 -3.83 -6.07 -6.45
C VAL A 7 -3.70 -4.71 -7.12
N ILE A 8 -4.39 -3.69 -6.58
CA ILE A 8 -4.30 -2.31 -7.04
C ILE A 8 -3.40 -1.54 -6.08
N GLY A 9 -2.37 -0.89 -6.62
CA GLY A 9 -1.53 0.05 -5.87
C GLY A 9 -1.97 1.49 -6.11
N LEU A 10 -2.07 2.27 -5.04
CA LEU A 10 -2.33 3.70 -5.10
C LEU A 10 -1.10 4.48 -4.64
N ILE A 11 -0.77 5.57 -5.34
CA ILE A 11 0.26 6.53 -4.93
C ILE A 11 -0.44 7.84 -4.60
N GLY A 12 -0.50 8.18 -3.30
CA GLY A 12 -1.17 9.38 -2.82
C GLY A 12 -0.34 10.64 -3.04
N GLY A 13 -0.95 11.66 -3.65
CA GLY A 13 -0.42 13.01 -3.67
C GLY A 13 -0.79 13.80 -2.41
N SER A 14 -0.51 15.11 -2.42
CA SER A 14 -0.90 16.00 -1.33
C SER A 14 -2.41 15.96 -1.07
N GLY A 15 -2.80 15.77 0.19
CA GLY A 15 -4.21 15.73 0.61
C GLY A 15 -4.82 14.32 0.72
N LEU A 16 -4.17 13.27 0.19
CA LEU A 16 -4.62 11.89 0.34
C LEU A 16 -3.86 11.19 1.46
N TYR A 17 -4.37 11.32 2.68
CA TYR A 17 -3.78 10.73 3.88
C TYR A 17 -4.55 9.51 4.39
N ASP A 18 -5.79 9.37 3.95
CA ASP A 18 -6.66 8.27 4.34
C ASP A 18 -7.55 7.81 3.18
N ILE A 19 -8.00 6.56 3.23
CA ILE A 19 -8.93 5.95 2.29
C ILE A 19 -10.15 5.49 3.08
N ASP A 20 -11.23 6.26 2.97
CA ASP A 20 -12.51 5.89 3.57
C ASP A 20 -13.00 4.55 3.03
N GLY A 21 -13.40 3.66 3.93
CA GLY A 21 -13.89 2.33 3.59
C GLY A 21 -12.81 1.26 3.38
N LEU A 22 -11.53 1.59 3.53
CA LEU A 22 -10.46 0.59 3.54
C LEU A 22 -10.47 -0.16 4.87
N GLU A 23 -10.67 -1.48 4.82
CA GLU A 23 -10.72 -2.37 5.97
C GLU A 23 -9.36 -3.07 6.17
N ASP A 24 -9.16 -3.72 7.32
CA ASP A 24 -7.97 -4.52 7.66
C ASP A 24 -6.63 -3.81 7.41
N ARG A 25 -6.58 -2.54 7.83
CA ARG A 25 -5.46 -1.63 7.59
C ARG A 25 -4.20 -2.03 8.34
N GLU A 26 -3.13 -2.24 7.59
CA GLU A 26 -1.81 -2.56 8.15
C GLU A 26 -0.71 -1.74 7.48
N TRP A 27 0.02 -0.98 8.29
CA TRP A 27 1.24 -0.31 7.86
C TRP A 27 2.41 -1.28 7.89
N ARG A 28 3.07 -1.44 6.75
CA ARG A 28 4.24 -2.32 6.60
C ARG A 28 5.44 -1.53 6.13
N HIS A 29 6.55 -1.71 6.84
CA HIS A 29 7.85 -1.27 6.34
C HIS A 29 8.32 -2.25 5.25
N VAL A 30 8.77 -1.72 4.11
CA VAL A 30 9.22 -2.52 2.97
C VAL A 30 10.60 -2.04 2.55
N SER A 31 11.59 -2.92 2.67
CA SER A 31 12.94 -2.65 2.19
C SER A 31 13.01 -2.80 0.68
N THR A 32 13.80 -1.93 0.04
CA THR A 32 14.06 -2.01 -1.40
C THR A 32 15.55 -1.91 -1.69
N PRO A 33 16.05 -2.47 -2.80
CA PRO A 33 17.45 -2.30 -3.20
C PRO A 33 17.78 -0.86 -3.65
N TRP A 34 16.78 0.02 -3.75
CA TRP A 34 16.94 1.43 -4.16
C TRP A 34 16.85 2.40 -2.99
N GLY A 35 16.85 1.89 -1.75
CA GLY A 35 16.71 2.67 -0.53
C GLY A 35 15.29 2.64 0.03
N GLU A 36 15.01 3.59 0.92
CA GLU A 36 13.72 3.67 1.62
C GLU A 36 12.63 4.27 0.73
N PRO A 37 11.40 3.73 0.76
CA PRO A 37 10.23 4.40 0.17
C PRO A 37 9.94 5.75 0.85
N SER A 38 9.03 6.55 0.27
CA SER A 38 8.63 7.83 0.87
C SER A 38 8.00 7.69 2.25
N ASP A 39 7.33 6.56 2.52
CA ASP A 39 6.79 6.17 3.82
C ASP A 39 6.57 4.64 3.85
N GLN A 40 6.09 4.11 4.98
CA GLN A 40 5.54 2.76 5.06
C GLN A 40 4.40 2.57 4.05
N LEU A 41 4.15 1.34 3.62
CA LEU A 41 3.04 1.03 2.74
C LEU A 41 1.83 0.63 3.56
N LEU A 42 0.68 1.23 3.27
CA LEU A 42 -0.61 0.84 3.85
C LEU A 42 -1.26 -0.24 2.99
N PHE A 43 -1.52 -1.40 3.58
CA PHE A 43 -2.29 -2.48 2.98
C PHE A 43 -3.68 -2.53 3.61
N GLY A 44 -4.68 -2.99 2.85
CA GLY A 44 -6.04 -3.20 3.31
C GLY A 44 -6.89 -3.87 2.23
N ARG A 45 -8.16 -4.11 2.54
CA ARG A 45 -9.15 -4.71 1.65
C ARG A 45 -10.34 -3.80 1.45
#